data_AF-A0A9W8CMA3-F1
#
_entry.id   AF-A0A9W8CMA3-F1
#
_cell.length_a   1.000
_cell.length_b   1.000
_cell.length_c   1.000
_cell.angle_alpha   90.00
_cell.angle_beta   90.00
_cell.angle_gamma   90.00
#
_symmetry.space_group_name_H-M   'P 1'
#
loop_
_entity.id
_entity.type
_entity.pdbx_description
1 polymer ?
#
loop_
_entity_poly.entity_id
_entity_poly.type
_entity_poly.pdbx_seq_one_letter_code
_entity_poly.pdbx_strand_id
1 'polypeptide(L)'
;MLECAVLPSRVRKLRIYGKAALYQSLAKVELPATKCLELHISSNTEGYPNVIASLNRIFTSAQWSDNELLHDSVGSRVALPRCGVSRGLTVATAIDADTIIELIQMLPRLTELRLSYCVLSAIRTDISIPEPGAHQPIEPFDTRIQRLECCLSRENRPPELEIQLVRFLLLKIPTLTKLVATTVSRQAIDSFINEYVQWYPHLSRVDLEFY
;
A
#
# COMPACT_ATOMS: atom_id res chain seq x y z
N MET A 1 16.43 -11.03 20.28
CA MET A 1 17.33 -9.86 20.48
C MET A 1 16.62 -8.51 20.35
N LEU A 2 15.56 -8.36 19.55
CA LEU A 2 14.82 -7.08 19.44
C LEU A 2 13.97 -6.73 20.67
N GLU A 3 13.50 -7.74 21.41
CA GLU A 3 12.69 -7.59 22.64
C GLU A 3 13.43 -6.85 23.78
N CYS A 4 14.74 -6.67 23.69
CA CYS A 4 15.55 -5.94 24.67
C CYS A 4 16.09 -4.60 24.14
N ALA A 5 15.67 -4.18 22.94
CA ALA A 5 16.14 -2.94 22.35
C ALA A 5 15.46 -1.73 23.02
N VAL A 6 16.27 -0.80 23.54
CA VAL A 6 15.78 0.52 23.99
C VAL A 6 15.80 1.45 22.78
N LEU A 7 14.62 1.72 22.22
CA LEU A 7 14.46 2.66 21.12
C LEU A 7 14.20 4.07 21.68
N PRO A 8 14.68 5.14 21.02
CA PRO A 8 14.26 6.50 21.34
C PRO A 8 12.73 6.60 21.20
N SER A 9 12.09 7.51 21.93
CA SER A 9 10.62 7.66 21.93
C SER A 9 10.06 8.28 20.64
N ARG A 10 10.90 9.01 19.88
CA ARG A 10 10.54 9.62 18.59
C ARG A 10 11.69 9.50 17.61
N VAL A 11 11.37 9.12 16.38
CA VAL A 11 12.31 9.15 15.25
C VAL A 11 11.64 9.77 14.04
N ARG A 12 12.39 10.43 13.16
CA ARG A 12 11.80 10.94 11.91
C ARG A 12 11.47 9.81 10.94
N LYS A 13 12.33 8.79 10.90
CA LYS A 13 12.27 7.68 9.97
C LYS A 13 12.72 6.42 10.71
N LEU A 14 11.92 5.37 10.63
CA LEU A 14 12.20 4.06 11.20
C LEU A 14 12.34 3.07 10.05
N ARG A 15 13.49 2.41 9.96
CA ARG A 15 13.75 1.36 8.97
C ARG A 15 13.95 0.05 9.69
N ILE A 16 13.22 -0.97 9.26
CA ILE A 16 13.25 -2.28 9.87
C ILE A 16 13.53 -3.30 8.79
N TYR A 17 14.62 -4.05 8.97
CA TYR A 17 15.07 -5.09 8.04
C TYR A 17 15.05 -6.44 8.74
N GLY A 18 14.52 -7.47 8.08
CA GLY A 18 14.73 -8.85 8.52
C GLY A 18 13.84 -9.86 7.82
N LYS A 19 13.65 -11.02 8.46
CA LYS A 19 12.82 -12.12 7.93
C LYS A 19 11.42 -12.08 8.52
N ALA A 20 10.48 -12.86 7.98
CA ALA A 20 9.11 -12.94 8.48
C ALA A 20 8.98 -13.14 10.02
N ALA A 21 9.90 -13.89 10.65
CA ALA A 21 9.94 -14.05 12.11
C ALA A 21 10.10 -12.73 12.90
N LEU A 22 10.61 -11.68 12.25
CA LEU A 22 10.75 -10.34 12.81
C LEU A 22 9.40 -9.71 13.13
N TYR A 23 8.34 -9.97 12.34
CA TYR A 23 7.00 -9.43 12.60
C TYR A 23 6.49 -9.81 13.99
N GLN A 24 6.74 -11.04 14.42
CA GLN A 24 6.34 -11.51 15.75
C GLN A 24 7.13 -10.83 16.87
N SER A 25 8.40 -10.52 16.62
CA SER A 25 9.26 -9.80 17.57
C SER A 25 8.86 -8.33 17.66
N LEU A 26 8.55 -7.67 16.53
CA LEU A 26 8.15 -6.26 16.49
C LEU A 26 6.81 -6.01 17.20
N ALA A 27 5.89 -6.98 17.16
CA ALA A 27 4.63 -6.89 17.87
C ALA A 27 4.78 -6.78 19.40
N LYS A 28 5.95 -7.13 19.95
CA LYS A 28 6.25 -7.10 21.39
C LYS A 28 7.12 -5.92 21.80
N VAL A 29 7.56 -5.10 20.84
CA VAL A 29 8.43 -3.96 21.09
C VAL A 29 7.61 -2.68 20.90
N GLU A 30 7.76 -1.75 21.84
CA GLU A 30 7.19 -0.41 21.70
C GLU A 30 8.03 0.36 20.67
N LEU A 31 7.44 0.67 19.52
CA LEU A 31 8.14 1.40 18.47
C LEU A 31 8.02 2.92 18.68
N PRO A 32 9.08 3.70 18.36
CA PRO A 32 9.02 5.15 18.40
C PRO A 32 7.90 5.70 17.53
N ALA A 33 7.29 6.80 17.94
CA ALA A 33 6.51 7.61 17.02
C ALA A 33 7.37 8.04 15.82
N THR A 34 6.91 7.71 14.61
CA THR A 34 7.64 7.98 13.36
C THR A 34 6.76 8.61 12.29
N LYS A 35 7.36 9.49 11.48
CA LYS A 35 6.70 10.05 10.29
C LYS A 35 6.77 9.08 9.10
N CYS A 36 7.80 8.25 9.04
CA CYS A 36 8.06 7.32 7.94
C CYS A 36 8.49 5.97 8.49
N LEU A 37 7.82 4.91 8.06
CA LEU A 37 8.12 3.53 8.40
C LEU A 37 8.49 2.77 7.13
N GLU A 38 9.70 2.21 7.09
CA GLU A 38 10.14 1.33 6.01
C GLU A 38 10.31 -0.08 6.57
N LEU A 39 9.51 -1.02 6.07
CA LEU A 39 9.55 -2.42 6.43
C LEU A 39 10.09 -3.23 5.25
N HIS A 40 11.31 -3.71 5.41
CA HIS A 40 11.97 -4.60 4.45
C HIS A 40 12.00 -6.00 5.05
N ILE A 41 11.00 -6.80 4.73
CA ILE A 41 10.83 -8.11 5.36
C ILE A 41 10.83 -9.20 4.30
N SER A 42 11.90 -9.98 4.24
CA SER A 42 11.99 -11.10 3.31
C SER A 42 11.17 -12.29 3.84
N SER A 43 10.29 -12.85 3.01
CA SER A 43 9.67 -14.16 3.26
C SER A 43 10.45 -15.23 2.50
N ASN A 44 11.19 -16.07 3.22
CA ASN A 44 11.90 -17.22 2.62
C ASN A 44 11.02 -18.49 2.58
N THR A 45 9.73 -18.40 2.90
CA THR A 45 8.87 -19.55 3.17
C THR A 45 7.50 -19.37 2.49
N GLU A 46 6.94 -20.48 2.00
CA GLU A 46 5.65 -20.64 1.29
C GLU A 46 4.38 -20.18 2.06
N GLY A 47 4.54 -19.40 3.12
CA GLY A 47 3.43 -18.73 3.82
C GLY A 47 3.65 -17.24 3.72
N TYR A 48 2.80 -16.56 2.95
CA TYR A 48 2.75 -15.10 2.94
C TYR A 48 2.49 -14.63 4.38
N PRO A 49 3.41 -13.88 5.02
CA PRO A 49 3.12 -13.31 6.32
C PRO A 49 1.87 -12.44 6.17
N ASN A 50 0.90 -12.58 7.07
CA ASN A 50 -0.26 -11.68 7.09
C ASN A 50 0.26 -10.27 7.46
N VAL A 51 0.62 -9.50 6.43
CA VAL A 51 1.25 -8.18 6.53
C VAL A 51 0.32 -7.24 7.27
N ILE A 52 -0.97 -7.31 6.97
CA ILE A 52 -2.03 -6.54 7.65
C ILE A 52 -2.04 -6.82 9.15
N ALA A 53 -2.17 -8.07 9.56
CA ALA A 53 -2.19 -8.45 10.97
C ALA A 53 -0.90 -8.04 11.68
N SER A 54 0.23 -8.10 10.99
CA SER A 54 1.53 -7.72 11.54
C SER A 54 1.66 -6.21 11.72
N LEU A 55 1.24 -5.43 10.73
CA LEU A 55 1.17 -3.97 10.79
C LEU A 55 0.20 -3.52 11.88
N ASN A 56 -0.97 -4.15 11.98
CA ASN A 56 -1.95 -3.84 13.01
C ASN A 56 -1.40 -4.05 14.41
N ARG A 57 -0.69 -5.16 14.65
CA ARG A 57 -0.02 -5.39 15.94
C ARG A 57 1.05 -4.33 16.21
N ILE A 58 1.85 -4.00 15.21
CA ILE A 58 2.89 -2.96 15.32
C ILE A 58 2.28 -1.59 15.66
N PHE A 59 1.20 -1.21 14.99
CA PHE A 59 0.53 0.09 15.23
C PHE A 59 -0.18 0.13 16.58
N THR A 60 -0.76 -0.99 17.01
CA THR A 60 -1.38 -1.13 18.32
C THR A 60 -0.34 -1.04 19.45
N SER A 61 0.81 -1.72 19.32
CA SER A 61 1.86 -1.71 20.34
C SER A 61 2.55 -0.36 20.48
N ALA A 62 2.60 0.42 19.40
CA ALA A 62 3.29 1.70 19.38
C ALA A 62 2.46 2.89 19.93
N GLN A 63 1.22 2.66 20.40
CA GLN A 63 0.29 3.67 20.93
C GLN A 63 0.14 4.92 20.05
N TRP A 64 0.26 4.76 18.73
CA TRP A 64 0.14 5.86 17.77
C TRP A 64 -1.32 6.31 17.63
N SER A 65 -1.81 7.02 18.62
CA SER A 65 -3.21 7.45 18.74
C SER A 65 -3.39 8.89 18.31
N ASP A 66 -3.81 9.08 17.06
CA ASP A 66 -4.73 10.16 16.72
C ASP A 66 -6.10 9.52 16.49
N ASN A 67 -6.88 9.43 17.56
CA ASN A 67 -8.19 8.78 17.55
C ASN A 67 -9.24 9.65 16.84
N GLU A 68 -9.66 9.20 15.66
CA GLU A 68 -10.98 9.52 15.10
C GLU A 68 -11.66 8.19 14.77
N LEU A 69 -12.80 7.93 15.40
CA LEU A 69 -13.67 6.79 15.13
C LEU A 69 -14.27 6.94 13.73
N LEU A 70 -14.00 5.99 12.83
CA LEU A 70 -14.83 5.76 11.65
C LEU A 70 -15.65 4.48 11.85
N HIS A 71 -16.93 4.59 11.56
CA HIS A 71 -17.83 3.46 11.40
C HIS A 71 -17.64 2.85 10.01
N ASP A 72 -17.54 1.52 9.96
CA ASP A 72 -17.37 0.75 8.73
C ASP A 72 -18.68 0.04 8.35
N SER A 73 -19.06 0.19 7.09
CA SER A 73 -20.12 -0.57 6.43
C SER A 73 -19.48 -1.71 5.65
N VAL A 74 -19.45 -2.90 6.26
CA VAL A 74 -19.54 -4.27 5.69
C VAL A 74 -18.73 -5.26 6.55
N GLY A 75 -19.34 -5.72 7.64
CA GLY A 75 -19.52 -7.15 7.84
C GLY A 75 -18.36 -8.09 8.22
N SER A 76 -17.20 -7.65 8.72
CA SER A 76 -16.40 -8.49 9.64
C SER A 76 -15.39 -7.66 10.45
N ARG A 77 -15.55 -7.68 11.77
CA ARG A 77 -15.00 -6.69 12.69
C ARG A 77 -13.58 -7.03 13.15
N VAL A 78 -12.60 -6.26 12.71
CA VAL A 78 -11.48 -5.87 13.57
C VAL A 78 -11.47 -4.36 13.61
N ALA A 79 -11.73 -3.77 14.78
CA ALA A 79 -11.55 -2.34 14.98
C ALA A 79 -10.04 -2.06 14.91
N LEU A 80 -9.59 -1.43 13.83
CA LEU A 80 -8.18 -1.18 13.62
C LEU A 80 -7.83 0.23 14.12
N PRO A 81 -6.80 0.38 14.99
CA PRO A 81 -6.31 1.68 15.37
C PRO A 81 -5.77 2.39 14.12
N ARG A 82 -6.30 3.58 13.82
CA ARG A 82 -5.77 4.44 12.76
C ARG A 82 -4.29 4.72 13.05
N CYS A 83 -3.45 4.29 12.12
CA CYS A 83 -2.01 4.34 12.26
C CYS A 83 -1.45 5.77 12.29
N GLY A 84 -0.49 6.06 13.18
CA GLY A 84 0.23 7.34 13.22
C GLY A 84 1.35 7.51 12.18
N VAL A 85 1.55 6.55 11.26
CA VAL A 85 2.41 6.76 10.08
C VAL A 85 1.68 7.73 9.15
N SER A 86 1.94 9.01 9.36
CA SER A 86 1.26 10.10 8.67
C SER A 86 1.82 10.40 7.28
N ARG A 87 3.02 9.91 6.93
CA ARG A 87 3.68 10.33 5.68
C ARG A 87 4.05 9.19 4.74
N GLY A 88 4.79 8.18 5.19
CA GLY A 88 5.37 7.22 4.25
C GLY A 88 5.47 5.80 4.78
N LEU A 89 5.02 4.84 3.96
CA LEU A 89 5.12 3.40 4.20
C LEU A 89 5.84 2.75 3.02
N THR A 90 6.90 1.99 3.32
CA THR A 90 7.51 1.08 2.35
C THR A 90 7.29 -0.36 2.80
N VAL A 91 6.74 -1.18 1.92
CA VAL A 91 6.52 -2.61 2.11
C VAL A 91 7.38 -3.33 1.08
N ALA A 92 8.34 -4.13 1.56
CA ALA A 92 9.14 -4.98 0.69
C ALA A 92 9.02 -6.45 1.05
N THR A 93 7.88 -7.04 0.69
CA THR A 93 7.52 -8.45 0.89
C THR A 93 6.49 -8.85 -0.17
N ALA A 94 6.34 -10.14 -0.40
CA ALA A 94 5.28 -10.68 -1.24
C ALA A 94 3.90 -10.41 -0.61
N ILE A 95 2.98 -9.87 -1.42
CA ILE A 95 1.61 -9.48 -1.04
C ILE A 95 0.69 -9.67 -2.25
N ASP A 96 -0.56 -10.07 -2.05
CA ASP A 96 -1.57 -10.04 -3.12
C ASP A 96 -2.12 -8.62 -3.34
N ALA A 97 -2.90 -8.44 -4.42
CA ALA A 97 -3.52 -7.16 -4.72
C ALA A 97 -4.57 -6.75 -3.68
N ASP A 98 -5.29 -7.71 -3.09
CA ASP A 98 -6.30 -7.45 -2.08
C ASP A 98 -5.65 -6.85 -0.83
N THR A 99 -4.50 -7.39 -0.41
CA THR A 99 -3.68 -6.85 0.67
C THR A 99 -3.23 -5.42 0.35
N ILE A 100 -2.88 -5.10 -0.90
CA ILE A 100 -2.52 -3.72 -1.29
C ILE A 100 -3.72 -2.79 -1.13
N ILE A 101 -4.90 -3.21 -1.57
CA ILE A 101 -6.14 -2.43 -1.45
C ILE A 101 -6.49 -2.22 0.03
N GLU A 102 -6.44 -3.27 0.83
CA GLU A 102 -6.70 -3.23 2.27
C GLU A 102 -5.69 -2.30 2.98
N LEU A 103 -4.40 -2.38 2.62
CA LEU A 103 -3.37 -1.46 3.13
C LEU A 103 -3.70 0.01 2.86
N ILE A 104 -4.15 0.33 1.65
CA ILE A 104 -4.49 1.70 1.26
C ILE A 104 -5.69 2.21 2.06
N GLN A 105 -6.72 1.38 2.23
CA GLN A 105 -7.94 1.72 2.96
C GLN A 105 -7.70 1.86 4.47
N MET A 106 -6.82 1.03 5.04
CA MET A 106 -6.46 1.11 6.46
C MET A 106 -5.62 2.33 6.83
N LEU A 107 -4.99 2.98 5.85
CA LEU A 107 -4.03 4.06 6.07
C LEU A 107 -4.49 5.36 5.39
N PRO A 108 -5.64 5.93 5.79
CA PRO A 108 -6.25 7.07 5.10
C PRO A 108 -5.39 8.34 5.14
N ARG A 109 -4.47 8.44 6.11
CA ARG A 109 -3.57 9.58 6.27
C ARG A 109 -2.24 9.42 5.53
N LEU A 110 -1.96 8.25 4.97
CA LEU A 110 -0.70 7.98 4.28
C LEU A 110 -0.58 8.84 3.02
N THR A 111 0.56 9.50 2.84
CA THR A 111 0.82 10.32 1.64
C THR A 111 1.74 9.63 0.62
N GLU A 112 2.57 8.70 1.07
CA GLU A 112 3.52 7.98 0.23
C GLU A 112 3.43 6.47 0.52
N LEU A 113 3.12 5.67 -0.48
CA LEU A 113 3.16 4.21 -0.42
C LEU A 113 4.20 3.68 -1.41
N ARG A 114 5.13 2.85 -0.94
CA ARG A 114 6.11 2.16 -1.77
C ARG A 114 5.99 0.65 -1.58
N LEU A 115 5.83 -0.05 -2.69
CA LEU A 115 5.74 -1.49 -2.79
C LEU A 115 7.01 -1.94 -3.53
N SER A 116 7.98 -2.49 -2.81
CA SER A 116 9.30 -2.80 -3.34
C SER A 116 9.56 -4.29 -3.37
N TYR A 117 9.93 -4.85 -4.53
CA TYR A 117 10.12 -6.29 -4.69
C TYR A 117 8.90 -7.12 -4.26
N CYS A 118 7.71 -6.53 -4.40
CA CYS A 118 6.47 -7.23 -4.10
C CYS A 118 6.22 -8.28 -5.18
N VAL A 119 6.18 -9.54 -4.77
CA VAL A 119 5.64 -10.62 -5.59
C VAL A 119 4.13 -10.56 -5.40
N LEU A 120 3.40 -10.13 -6.43
CA LEU A 120 1.95 -10.31 -6.45
C LEU A 120 1.70 -11.82 -6.36
N SER A 121 0.78 -12.29 -5.51
CA SER A 121 0.50 -13.74 -5.34
C SER A 121 -0.89 -14.16 -5.86
N ALA A 122 -1.82 -13.22 -5.97
CA ALA A 122 -3.09 -13.32 -6.68
C ALA A 122 -3.67 -11.93 -6.92
N ILE A 123 -4.49 -11.78 -7.96
CA ILE A 123 -5.44 -10.69 -8.09
C ILE A 123 -6.80 -11.38 -8.17
N ARG A 124 -7.73 -11.09 -7.27
CA ARG A 124 -9.11 -11.55 -7.46
C ARG A 124 -9.65 -10.93 -8.74
N THR A 125 -10.47 -11.68 -9.47
CA THR A 125 -11.09 -11.28 -10.74
C THR A 125 -12.07 -10.10 -10.61
N ASP A 126 -12.20 -9.50 -9.42
CA ASP A 126 -13.07 -8.36 -9.10
C ASP A 126 -12.42 -6.98 -9.31
N ILE A 127 -11.12 -6.91 -9.67
CA ILE A 127 -10.52 -5.67 -10.20
C ILE A 127 -11.06 -5.40 -11.60
N SER A 128 -12.26 -4.83 -11.67
CA SER A 128 -12.88 -4.39 -12.92
C SER A 128 -12.48 -2.93 -13.20
N ILE A 129 -11.91 -2.70 -14.38
CA ILE A 129 -11.78 -1.36 -14.94
C ILE A 129 -13.08 -1.08 -15.69
N PRO A 130 -13.87 -0.06 -15.29
CA PRO A 130 -15.10 0.27 -15.98
C PRO A 130 -14.80 0.72 -17.41
N GLU A 131 -15.65 0.40 -18.38
CA GLU A 131 -15.50 0.91 -19.74
C GLU A 131 -15.49 2.44 -19.78
N PRO A 132 -14.74 3.06 -20.72
CA PRO A 132 -14.72 4.51 -20.86
C PRO A 132 -16.14 5.03 -21.16
N GLY A 133 -16.62 5.99 -20.36
CA GLY A 133 -17.98 6.53 -20.50
C GLY A 133 -19.09 5.72 -19.84
N ALA A 134 -18.76 4.67 -19.09
CA ALA A 134 -19.74 4.00 -18.23
C ALA A 134 -20.43 5.00 -17.28
N HIS A 135 -21.76 4.87 -17.14
CA HIS A 135 -22.59 5.81 -16.39
C HIS A 135 -22.36 5.81 -14.86
N GLN A 136 -21.51 4.92 -14.35
CA GLN A 136 -21.18 4.84 -12.93
C GLN A 136 -19.66 4.96 -12.75
N PRO A 137 -19.15 6.12 -12.30
CA PRO A 137 -17.75 6.27 -11.96
C PRO A 137 -17.39 5.35 -10.77
N ILE A 138 -16.16 4.87 -10.74
CA ILE A 138 -15.70 4.02 -9.66
C ILE A 138 -15.58 4.83 -8.36
N GLU A 139 -16.09 4.29 -7.26
CA GLU A 139 -16.01 4.96 -5.95
C GLU A 139 -14.54 5.06 -5.50
N PRO A 140 -14.01 6.25 -5.16
CA PRO A 140 -12.62 6.42 -4.77
C PRO A 140 -12.33 5.85 -3.38
N PHE A 141 -11.06 5.54 -3.10
CA PHE A 141 -10.61 5.21 -1.75
C PHE A 141 -10.55 6.47 -0.87
N ASP A 142 -10.91 6.33 0.41
CA ASP A 142 -10.63 7.33 1.44
C ASP A 142 -9.14 7.32 1.78
N THR A 143 -8.33 7.97 0.95
CA THR A 143 -6.87 8.01 1.10
C THR A 143 -6.26 9.33 0.65
N ARG A 144 -5.13 9.68 1.26
CA ARG A 144 -4.33 10.88 0.94
C ARG A 144 -3.04 10.56 0.18
N ILE A 145 -2.93 9.36 -0.39
CA ILE A 145 -1.73 8.94 -1.12
C ILE A 145 -1.51 9.84 -2.33
N GLN A 146 -0.40 10.58 -2.31
CA GLN A 146 0.05 11.46 -3.38
C GLN A 146 1.16 10.83 -4.21
N ARG A 147 1.95 9.92 -3.62
CA ARG A 147 3.01 9.16 -4.30
C ARG A 147 2.80 7.67 -4.12
N LEU A 148 2.72 6.95 -5.23
CA LEU A 148 2.68 5.49 -5.28
C LEU A 148 3.91 5.00 -6.05
N GLU A 149 4.67 4.10 -5.45
CA GLU A 149 5.82 3.46 -6.08
C GLU A 149 5.58 1.95 -6.12
N CYS A 150 5.43 1.40 -7.32
CA CYS A 150 5.14 -0.01 -7.58
C CYS A 150 6.35 -0.66 -8.27
N CYS A 151 7.30 -1.16 -7.47
CA CYS A 151 8.43 -1.94 -7.95
C CYS A 151 8.10 -3.43 -7.73
N LEU A 152 7.29 -4.00 -8.62
CA LEU A 152 6.84 -5.38 -8.52
C LEU A 152 7.91 -6.34 -9.05
N SER A 153 7.92 -7.59 -8.59
CA SER A 153 8.79 -8.64 -9.14
C SER A 153 8.07 -9.37 -10.27
N ARG A 154 8.74 -9.53 -11.43
CA ARG A 154 8.20 -10.24 -12.61
C ARG A 154 8.17 -11.76 -12.46
N GLU A 155 8.59 -12.31 -11.33
CA GLU A 155 8.72 -13.76 -11.19
C GLU A 155 7.37 -14.47 -11.43
N ASN A 156 7.31 -15.21 -12.55
CA ASN A 156 6.25 -16.12 -12.95
C ASN A 156 4.86 -15.51 -13.20
N ARG A 157 4.74 -14.27 -13.69
CA ARG A 157 3.44 -13.64 -13.96
C ARG A 157 3.26 -12.93 -15.30
N PRO A 158 2.02 -12.93 -15.83
CA PRO A 158 1.65 -12.11 -16.98
C PRO A 158 1.72 -10.61 -16.62
N PRO A 159 2.45 -9.78 -17.39
CA PRO A 159 2.55 -8.33 -17.20
C PRO A 159 1.19 -7.60 -17.12
N GLU A 160 0.16 -8.19 -17.71
CA GLU A 160 -1.19 -7.64 -17.81
C GLU A 160 -1.83 -7.44 -16.43
N LEU A 161 -1.54 -8.32 -15.47
CA LEU A 161 -2.09 -8.23 -14.11
C LEU A 161 -1.54 -7.00 -13.35
N GLU A 162 -0.25 -6.73 -13.51
CA GLU A 162 0.38 -5.55 -12.90
C GLU A 162 -0.19 -4.27 -13.49
N ILE A 163 -0.34 -4.23 -14.82
CA ILE A 163 -0.97 -3.11 -15.52
C ILE A 163 -2.40 -2.91 -15.03
N GLN A 164 -3.18 -3.98 -14.89
CA GLN A 164 -4.58 -3.91 -14.41
C GLN A 164 -4.68 -3.36 -12.99
N LEU A 165 -3.83 -3.81 -12.07
CA LEU A 165 -3.76 -3.26 -10.71
C LEU A 165 -3.43 -1.77 -10.73
N VAL A 166 -2.40 -1.37 -11.48
CA VAL A 166 -1.99 0.05 -11.56
C VAL A 166 -3.09 0.92 -12.15
N ARG A 167 -3.77 0.46 -13.20
CA ARG A 167 -4.94 1.15 -13.79
C ARG A 167 -6.05 1.33 -12.76
N PHE A 168 -6.36 0.29 -12.00
CA PHE A 168 -7.39 0.35 -10.97
C PHE A 168 -7.02 1.34 -9.86
N LEU A 169 -5.79 1.31 -9.37
CA LEU A 169 -5.31 2.24 -8.35
C LEU A 169 -5.30 3.69 -8.86
N LEU A 170 -4.96 3.93 -10.13
CA LEU A 170 -5.04 5.26 -10.75
C LEU A 170 -6.46 5.82 -10.73
N LEU A 171 -7.48 4.99 -10.96
CA LEU A 171 -8.88 5.43 -10.89
C LEU A 171 -9.34 5.64 -9.44
N LYS A 172 -8.96 4.74 -8.54
CA LYS A 172 -9.40 4.72 -7.14
C LYS A 172 -8.70 5.76 -6.25
N ILE A 173 -7.52 6.26 -6.63
CA ILE A 173 -6.72 7.20 -5.82
C ILE A 173 -6.68 8.58 -6.51
N PRO A 174 -7.73 9.41 -6.35
CA PRO A 174 -7.80 10.72 -7.01
C PRO A 174 -6.77 11.73 -6.49
N THR A 175 -6.18 11.46 -5.33
CA THR A 175 -5.13 12.29 -4.71
C THR A 175 -3.74 12.00 -5.27
N LEU A 176 -3.59 10.97 -6.10
CA LEU A 176 -2.31 10.56 -6.65
C LEU A 176 -1.77 11.63 -7.61
N THR A 177 -0.53 12.05 -7.38
CA THR A 177 0.18 13.03 -8.22
C THR A 177 1.47 12.48 -8.82
N LYS A 178 1.96 11.35 -8.28
CA LYS A 178 3.17 10.71 -8.77
C LYS A 178 3.06 9.19 -8.71
N LEU A 179 3.22 8.55 -9.86
CA LEU A 179 3.34 7.10 -10.00
C LEU A 179 4.75 6.75 -10.45
N VAL A 180 5.42 5.89 -9.70
CA VAL A 180 6.71 5.30 -10.08
C VAL A 180 6.52 3.80 -10.28
N ALA A 181 6.94 3.24 -11.41
CA ALA A 181 6.80 1.81 -11.67
C ALA A 181 7.98 1.27 -12.49
N THR A 182 8.48 0.08 -12.15
CA THR A 182 9.66 -0.53 -12.82
C THR A 182 9.28 -1.63 -13.81
N THR A 183 8.15 -2.29 -13.63
CA THR A 183 7.81 -3.49 -14.40
C THR A 183 6.66 -3.30 -15.38
N VAL A 184 5.87 -2.23 -15.17
CA VAL A 184 4.68 -1.88 -15.93
C VAL A 184 5.07 -1.12 -17.20
N SER A 185 4.40 -1.42 -18.32
CA SER A 185 4.64 -0.69 -19.58
C SER A 185 4.17 0.76 -19.49
N ARG A 186 5.10 1.71 -19.66
CA ARG A 186 4.78 3.14 -19.74
C ARG A 186 3.72 3.42 -20.80
N GLN A 187 3.88 2.87 -22.00
CA GLN A 187 2.93 3.04 -23.09
C GLN A 187 1.52 2.55 -22.70
N ALA A 188 1.41 1.44 -21.98
CA ALA A 188 0.11 0.90 -21.57
C ALA A 188 -0.61 1.79 -20.54
N ILE A 189 0.15 2.53 -19.73
CA ILE A 189 -0.38 3.49 -18.75
C ILE A 189 -0.69 4.84 -19.41
N ASP A 190 0.18 5.34 -20.30
CA ASP A 190 -0.06 6.57 -21.06
C ASP A 190 -1.33 6.45 -21.91
N SER A 191 -1.50 5.35 -22.65
CA SER A 191 -2.72 5.09 -23.44
C SER A 191 -3.96 5.07 -22.56
N PHE A 192 -3.87 4.44 -21.39
CA PHE A 192 -4.98 4.38 -20.43
C PHE A 192 -5.34 5.76 -19.87
N ILE A 193 -4.35 6.57 -19.49
CA ILE A 193 -4.62 7.92 -18.99
C ILE A 193 -5.28 8.77 -20.09
N ASN A 194 -4.76 8.73 -21.30
CA ASN A 194 -5.32 9.48 -22.43
C ASN A 194 -6.77 9.08 -22.73
N GLU A 195 -7.09 7.79 -22.62
CA GLU A 195 -8.45 7.30 -22.76
C GLU A 195 -9.33 7.77 -21.59
N TYR A 196 -8.89 7.65 -20.34
CA TYR A 196 -9.76 7.85 -19.17
C TYR A 196 -9.81 9.28 -18.62
N VAL A 197 -8.90 10.18 -19.03
CA VAL A 197 -8.76 11.53 -18.45
C VAL A 197 -10.01 12.39 -18.55
N GLN A 198 -10.84 12.19 -19.58
CA GLN A 198 -12.10 12.92 -19.72
C GLN A 198 -13.08 12.62 -18.57
N TRP A 199 -13.11 11.37 -18.09
CA TRP A 199 -13.99 10.92 -17.01
C TRP A 199 -13.32 10.98 -15.64
N TYR A 200 -11.98 10.93 -15.62
CA TYR A 200 -11.16 10.99 -14.42
C TYR A 200 -10.10 12.10 -14.56
N PRO A 201 -10.48 13.38 -14.40
CA PRO A 201 -9.60 14.52 -14.70
C PRO A 201 -8.32 14.57 -13.86
N HIS A 202 -8.31 13.95 -12.68
CA HIS A 202 -7.12 13.89 -11.82
C HIS A 202 -5.96 13.15 -12.48
N LEU A 203 -6.24 12.23 -13.42
CA LEU A 203 -5.21 11.50 -14.15
C LEU A 203 -4.26 12.42 -14.93
N SER A 204 -4.74 13.58 -15.39
CA SER A 204 -3.92 14.59 -16.09
C SER A 204 -2.78 15.16 -15.25
N ARG A 205 -2.83 15.00 -13.92
CA ARG A 205 -1.87 15.56 -12.96
C ARG A 205 -0.86 14.51 -12.46
N VAL A 206 -0.97 13.27 -12.92
CA VAL A 206 -0.10 12.19 -12.47
C VAL A 206 1.21 12.26 -13.24
N ASP A 207 2.29 12.61 -12.52
CA ASP A 207 3.65 12.47 -13.02
C ASP A 207 4.06 11.00 -13.06
N LEU A 208 4.61 10.57 -14.19
CA LEU A 208 4.92 9.17 -14.48
C LEU A 208 6.43 8.96 -14.58
N GLU A 209 6.96 8.11 -13.72
CA GLU A 209 8.37 7.76 -13.67
C GLU A 209 8.55 6.25 -13.83
N PHE A 210 9.21 5.84 -14.92
CA PHE A 210 9.44 4.43 -15.24
C PHE A 210 10.93 4.15 -15.40
N TYR A 211 11.39 3.00 -14.90
CA TYR A 211 12.79 2.57 -14.89
C TYR A 211 12.95 1.16 -15.42
#